data_AF-A0A8T1UIN3-F1
#
_entry.id   AF-A0A8T1UIN3-F1
#
_cell.length_a   1.000
_cell.length_b   1.000
_cell.length_c   1.000
_cell.angle_alpha   90.00
_cell.angle_beta   90.00
_cell.angle_gamma   90.00
#
_symmetry.space_group_name_H-M   'P 1'
#
loop_
_entity.id
_entity.type
_entity.pdbx_description
1 polymer ?
#
loop_
_entity_poly.entity_id
_entity_poly.type
_entity_poly.pdbx_seq_one_letter_code
_entity_poly.pdbx_strand_id
1 'polypeptide(L)'
;MGACKPSCERKSCSKGWRMVSGGSDNARLDKGHVIQSEVSLIDCTKSDSAWDRWLQQMYGQLHEQWSETFQAETVLWRIWENHLTRNLHQSTWDAVITQPPPDHISRLLRASDSHVQQHLTNVSHSANLALDCVKASMADYQQLREDWKAIGRRMDAHEATPKDTGKQISESMRVVVEAQESIAATILTRHSSGRQLACSDEAIKMIKNMLADKVPVQRYRFTKWLATEPNAATMVFRMDDKSREYEVSQYLLADNSDSDGN
;
A
#
# COMPACT_ATOMS: atom_id res chain seq x y z
N MET A 1 -76.75 -40.35 35.81
CA MET A 1 -77.68 -39.37 35.20
C MET A 1 -76.86 -38.41 34.36
N GLY A 2 -77.29 -38.12 33.14
CA GLY A 2 -76.76 -37.01 32.31
C GLY A 2 -75.75 -37.42 31.24
N ALA A 3 -76.24 -37.85 30.08
CA ALA A 3 -75.49 -38.10 28.86
C ALA A 3 -75.18 -36.79 28.10
N CYS A 4 -74.13 -36.78 27.28
CA CYS A 4 -74.14 -36.20 25.93
C CYS A 4 -72.89 -36.63 25.14
N LYS A 5 -73.10 -37.37 24.04
CA LYS A 5 -72.12 -37.62 22.97
C LYS A 5 -72.21 -36.49 21.94
N PRO A 6 -71.12 -36.01 21.34
CA PRO A 6 -71.21 -35.09 20.21
C PRO A 6 -71.57 -35.83 18.91
N SER A 7 -72.51 -35.22 18.19
CA SER A 7 -73.06 -35.61 16.90
C SER A 7 -72.05 -35.41 15.77
N CYS A 8 -71.91 -36.41 14.89
CA CYS A 8 -71.18 -36.30 13.63
C CYS A 8 -71.96 -35.44 12.62
N GLU A 9 -71.44 -34.25 12.30
CA GLU A 9 -71.89 -33.46 11.15
C GLU A 9 -71.38 -34.05 9.84
N ARG A 10 -72.34 -34.45 9.00
CA ARG A 10 -72.15 -34.89 7.62
C ARG A 10 -71.89 -33.66 6.73
N LYS A 11 -70.68 -33.50 6.19
CA LYS A 11 -70.39 -32.47 5.18
C LYS A 11 -70.58 -33.00 3.75
N SER A 12 -71.13 -32.10 2.94
CA SER A 12 -71.79 -32.27 1.66
C SER A 12 -70.87 -32.77 0.53
N CYS A 13 -71.38 -33.71 -0.27
CA CYS A 13 -70.75 -34.18 -1.51
C CYS A 13 -71.42 -33.45 -2.69
N SER A 14 -70.68 -32.58 -3.37
CA SER A 14 -71.18 -31.77 -4.49
C SER A 14 -71.41 -32.64 -5.73
N LYS A 15 -72.68 -32.79 -6.13
CA LYS A 15 -73.11 -33.48 -7.36
C LYS A 15 -72.87 -32.59 -8.59
N GLY A 16 -72.07 -33.08 -9.53
CA GLY A 16 -72.02 -32.59 -10.92
C GLY A 16 -73.06 -33.32 -11.78
N TRP A 17 -73.86 -32.55 -12.52
CA TRP A 17 -74.99 -33.00 -13.32
C TRP A 17 -74.58 -33.67 -14.64
N ARG A 18 -75.35 -34.67 -15.09
CA ARG A 18 -75.54 -34.98 -16.52
C ARG A 18 -76.98 -35.46 -16.76
N MET A 19 -77.69 -34.76 -17.64
CA MET A 19 -79.03 -35.12 -18.14
C MET A 19 -78.95 -36.26 -19.17
N VAL A 20 -79.89 -37.20 -19.11
CA VAL A 20 -80.55 -37.78 -20.30
C VAL A 20 -82.04 -37.96 -19.97
N SER A 21 -82.86 -37.51 -20.91
CA SER A 21 -84.30 -37.30 -20.82
C SER A 21 -85.09 -38.49 -21.39
N GLY A 22 -86.27 -38.76 -20.80
CA GLY A 22 -87.47 -39.17 -21.53
C GLY A 22 -87.90 -40.64 -21.48
N GLY A 23 -89.17 -40.88 -21.17
CA GLY A 23 -89.90 -42.09 -21.56
C GLY A 23 -90.77 -42.71 -20.47
N SER A 24 -92.09 -42.64 -20.67
CA SER A 24 -93.17 -43.02 -19.76
C SER A 24 -93.50 -44.52 -19.74
N ASP A 25 -94.23 -44.93 -18.70
CA ASP A 25 -95.22 -46.02 -18.62
C ASP A 25 -94.90 -47.32 -17.85
N ASN A 26 -95.59 -47.40 -16.71
CA ASN A 26 -96.39 -48.49 -16.14
C ASN A 26 -95.78 -49.89 -15.85
N ALA A 27 -95.85 -50.20 -14.55
CA ALA A 27 -96.14 -51.50 -13.93
C ALA A 27 -95.41 -52.77 -14.41
N ARG A 28 -94.68 -53.42 -13.49
CA ARG A 28 -94.93 -54.80 -13.01
C ARG A 28 -93.75 -55.26 -12.17
N LEU A 29 -94.02 -55.63 -10.92
CA LEU A 29 -93.08 -56.34 -10.06
C LEU A 29 -92.79 -57.71 -10.69
N ASP A 30 -91.55 -57.96 -11.10
CA ASP A 30 -91.03 -59.31 -11.19
C ASP A 30 -89.61 -59.37 -10.66
N LYS A 31 -89.35 -60.42 -9.90
CA LYS A 31 -88.12 -60.66 -9.13
C LYS A 31 -87.10 -61.31 -10.05
N GLY A 32 -85.89 -60.75 -10.12
CA GLY A 32 -84.76 -61.47 -10.70
C GLY A 32 -83.56 -60.61 -11.03
N HIS A 33 -82.45 -60.92 -10.37
CA HIS A 33 -81.07 -60.47 -10.64
C HIS A 33 -80.72 -59.02 -10.25
N VAL A 34 -80.27 -58.87 -9.01
CA VAL A 34 -79.47 -57.72 -8.58
C VAL A 34 -78.08 -57.85 -9.21
N ILE A 35 -77.79 -56.97 -10.16
CA ILE A 35 -76.42 -56.67 -10.60
C ILE A 35 -75.71 -55.94 -9.46
N GLN A 36 -74.47 -56.35 -9.19
CA GLN A 36 -73.55 -55.79 -8.20
C GLN A 36 -73.48 -54.25 -8.22
N SER A 37 -73.50 -53.63 -7.04
CA SER A 37 -72.74 -52.40 -6.83
C SER A 37 -72.08 -52.45 -5.44
N GLU A 38 -70.90 -53.06 -5.40
CA GLU A 38 -70.00 -53.00 -4.25
C GLU A 38 -69.42 -51.58 -4.22
N VAL A 39 -70.06 -50.68 -3.47
CA VAL A 39 -69.50 -49.36 -3.19
C VAL A 39 -68.38 -49.60 -2.18
N SER A 40 -67.13 -49.63 -2.65
CA SER A 40 -65.98 -49.61 -1.75
C SER A 40 -66.01 -48.27 -1.01
N LEU A 41 -66.35 -48.33 0.28
CA LEU A 41 -66.11 -47.23 1.20
C LEU A 41 -64.60 -47.15 1.36
N ILE A 42 -63.94 -46.44 0.45
CA ILE A 42 -62.53 -46.08 0.59
C ILE A 42 -62.41 -45.34 1.92
N ASP A 43 -61.62 -45.92 2.83
CA ASP A 43 -61.42 -45.44 4.18
C ASP A 43 -60.63 -44.12 4.15
N CYS A 44 -61.32 -43.01 3.93
CA CYS A 44 -60.71 -41.66 3.86
C CYS A 44 -59.87 -41.32 5.11
N THR A 45 -60.13 -41.97 6.25
CA THR A 45 -59.37 -41.76 7.49
C THR A 45 -57.91 -42.24 7.41
N LYS A 46 -57.64 -43.30 6.63
CA LYS A 46 -56.28 -43.77 6.35
C LYS A 46 -55.52 -42.86 5.40
N SER A 47 -56.24 -42.24 4.46
CA SER A 47 -55.72 -41.21 3.56
C SER A 47 -55.33 -39.96 4.35
N ASP A 48 -56.23 -39.42 5.18
CA ASP A 48 -56.02 -38.17 5.90
C ASP A 48 -54.86 -38.28 6.91
N SER A 49 -54.78 -39.40 7.64
CA SER A 49 -53.67 -39.66 8.56
C SER A 49 -52.32 -39.94 7.87
N ALA A 50 -52.32 -40.34 6.60
CA ALA A 50 -51.10 -40.46 5.80
C ALA A 50 -50.61 -39.08 5.35
N TRP A 51 -51.52 -38.20 4.91
CA TRP A 51 -51.23 -36.81 4.57
C TRP A 51 -50.72 -36.00 5.76
N ASP A 52 -51.34 -36.16 6.94
CA ASP A 52 -50.92 -35.46 8.15
C ASP A 52 -49.50 -35.83 8.59
N ARG A 53 -49.18 -37.14 8.61
CA ARG A 53 -47.82 -37.60 8.97
C ARG A 53 -46.76 -37.08 8.02
N TRP A 54 -47.13 -36.92 6.77
CA TRP A 54 -46.25 -36.44 5.74
C TRP A 54 -46.01 -34.93 5.81
N LEU A 55 -47.04 -34.13 6.15
CA LEU A 55 -46.88 -32.68 6.39
C LEU A 55 -45.89 -32.45 7.54
N GLN A 56 -46.03 -33.24 8.60
CA GLN A 56 -45.09 -33.22 9.73
C GLN A 56 -43.65 -33.57 9.32
N GLN A 57 -43.47 -34.54 8.43
CA GLN A 57 -42.13 -34.92 7.96
C GLN A 57 -41.48 -33.79 7.16
N MET A 58 -42.22 -33.18 6.24
CA MET A 58 -41.72 -32.07 5.43
C MET A 58 -41.46 -30.81 6.27
N TYR A 59 -42.34 -30.49 7.24
CA TYR A 59 -42.06 -29.45 8.23
C TYR A 59 -40.75 -29.71 8.95
N GLY A 60 -40.51 -30.95 9.38
CA GLY A 60 -39.27 -31.36 10.07
C GLY A 60 -38.03 -31.08 9.22
N GLN A 61 -38.04 -31.51 7.96
CA GLN A 61 -36.92 -31.28 7.03
C GLN A 61 -36.70 -29.81 6.71
N LEU A 62 -37.78 -29.06 6.47
CA LEU A 62 -37.70 -27.62 6.19
C LEU A 62 -37.14 -26.85 7.39
N HIS A 63 -37.62 -27.19 8.59
CA HIS A 63 -37.19 -26.56 9.83
C HIS A 63 -35.73 -26.93 10.15
N GLU A 64 -35.33 -28.19 9.99
CA GLU A 64 -33.94 -28.62 10.18
C GLU A 64 -32.99 -27.87 9.25
N GLN A 65 -33.34 -27.74 7.97
CA GLN A 65 -32.51 -27.08 6.97
C GLN A 65 -32.33 -25.58 7.23
N TRP A 66 -33.35 -24.89 7.74
CA TRP A 66 -33.39 -23.42 7.75
C TRP A 66 -33.45 -22.77 9.13
N SER A 67 -33.65 -23.52 10.21
CA SER A 67 -33.79 -22.97 11.56
C SER A 67 -32.53 -22.26 12.08
N GLU A 68 -31.35 -22.61 11.56
CA GLU A 68 -30.11 -21.90 11.90
C GLU A 68 -30.03 -20.52 11.23
N THR A 69 -30.66 -20.36 10.07
CA THR A 69 -30.62 -19.12 9.28
C THR A 69 -31.81 -18.22 9.61
N PHE A 70 -33.00 -18.81 9.77
CA PHE A 70 -34.25 -18.12 9.97
C PHE A 70 -34.94 -18.52 11.26
N GLN A 71 -35.41 -17.53 12.00
CA GLN A 71 -36.30 -17.66 13.15
C GLN A 71 -37.70 -17.19 12.74
N ALA A 72 -38.70 -18.02 12.99
CA ALA A 72 -40.08 -17.70 12.63
C ALA A 72 -41.09 -18.45 13.51
N GLU A 73 -42.27 -17.87 13.66
CA GLU A 73 -43.40 -18.53 14.31
C GLU A 73 -43.84 -19.77 13.52
N THR A 74 -44.37 -20.78 14.21
CA THR A 74 -44.87 -22.02 13.60
C THR A 74 -45.85 -21.77 12.44
N VAL A 75 -46.63 -20.69 12.51
CA VAL A 75 -47.58 -20.30 11.45
C VAL A 75 -46.86 -19.92 10.15
N LEU A 76 -45.70 -19.25 10.22
CA LEU A 76 -44.93 -18.84 9.05
C LEU A 76 -44.23 -20.03 8.39
N TRP A 77 -43.69 -20.96 9.18
CA TRP A 77 -43.19 -22.23 8.67
C TRP A 77 -44.28 -23.01 7.93
N ARG A 78 -45.50 -23.03 8.48
CA ARG A 78 -46.67 -23.64 7.81
C ARG A 78 -47.09 -22.89 6.54
N ILE A 79 -46.94 -21.58 6.47
CA ILE A 79 -47.21 -20.80 5.25
C ILE A 79 -46.21 -21.20 4.16
N TRP A 80 -44.94 -21.36 4.50
CA TRP A 80 -43.92 -21.82 3.57
C TRP A 80 -44.17 -23.27 3.14
N GLU A 81 -44.45 -24.16 4.08
CA GLU A 81 -44.84 -25.54 3.83
C GLU A 81 -46.04 -25.66 2.86
N ASN A 82 -47.09 -24.85 3.09
CA ASN A 82 -48.25 -24.77 2.20
C ASN A 82 -47.90 -24.23 0.81
N HIS A 83 -46.94 -23.31 0.72
CA HIS A 83 -46.48 -22.80 -0.57
C HIS A 83 -45.78 -23.90 -1.38
N LEU A 84 -44.96 -24.73 -0.72
CA LEU A 84 -44.24 -25.84 -1.33
C LEU A 84 -45.19 -26.97 -1.77
N THR A 85 -46.15 -27.34 -0.94
CA THR A 85 -47.10 -28.43 -1.24
C THR A 85 -48.11 -28.09 -2.31
N ARG A 86 -48.51 -26.81 -2.44
CA ARG A 86 -49.50 -26.39 -3.44
C ARG A 86 -49.00 -26.45 -4.87
N ASN A 87 -47.70 -26.40 -5.10
CA ASN A 87 -47.13 -26.14 -6.43
C ASN A 87 -46.22 -27.24 -6.96
N LEU A 88 -45.95 -28.31 -6.20
CA LEU A 88 -44.91 -29.28 -6.54
C LEU A 88 -45.34 -30.73 -6.28
N HIS A 89 -44.83 -31.63 -7.11
CA HIS A 89 -44.94 -33.08 -6.89
C HIS A 89 -43.96 -33.53 -5.81
N GLN A 90 -44.35 -34.60 -5.08
CA GLN A 90 -43.55 -35.18 -4.00
C GLN A 90 -42.12 -35.56 -4.39
N SER A 91 -41.89 -35.90 -5.66
CA SER A 91 -40.55 -36.21 -6.18
C SER A 91 -39.60 -35.02 -6.28
N THR A 92 -40.09 -33.79 -6.11
CA THR A 92 -39.31 -32.56 -6.35
C THR A 92 -38.98 -31.81 -5.06
N TRP A 93 -39.54 -32.20 -3.91
CA TRP A 93 -39.41 -31.40 -2.68
C TRP A 93 -38.05 -31.42 -2.02
N ASP A 94 -37.33 -32.53 -2.01
CA ASP A 94 -35.96 -32.55 -1.46
C ASP A 94 -35.07 -31.50 -2.15
N ALA A 95 -35.28 -31.28 -3.45
CA ALA A 95 -34.58 -30.27 -4.23
C ALA A 95 -35.09 -28.82 -4.01
N VAL A 96 -36.30 -28.63 -3.47
CA VAL A 96 -36.87 -27.30 -3.22
C VAL A 96 -36.74 -26.90 -1.76
N ILE A 97 -36.71 -27.85 -0.83
CA ILE A 97 -36.41 -27.59 0.59
C ILE A 97 -35.00 -26.99 0.73
N THR A 98 -34.06 -27.34 -0.14
CA THR A 98 -32.71 -26.74 -0.15
C THR A 98 -32.67 -25.33 -0.75
N GLN A 99 -33.76 -24.87 -1.36
CA GLN A 99 -33.84 -23.53 -1.94
C GLN A 99 -34.33 -22.50 -0.92
N PRO A 100 -33.81 -21.26 -1.00
CA PRO A 100 -34.24 -20.19 -0.10
C PRO A 100 -35.73 -19.89 -0.24
N PRO A 101 -36.35 -19.33 0.82
CA PRO A 101 -37.77 -19.02 0.81
C PRO A 101 -38.10 -17.99 -0.28
N PRO A 102 -39.27 -18.09 -0.95
CA PRO A 102 -39.74 -17.07 -1.87
C PRO A 102 -39.82 -15.69 -1.21
N ASP A 103 -39.61 -14.61 -1.98
CA ASP A 103 -39.48 -13.22 -1.48
C ASP A 103 -40.62 -12.71 -0.59
N HIS A 104 -41.83 -13.22 -0.78
CA HIS A 104 -42.98 -12.85 0.05
C HIS A 104 -42.98 -13.55 1.42
N ILE A 105 -42.36 -14.73 1.53
CA ILE A 105 -42.17 -15.46 2.78
C ILE A 105 -40.89 -14.99 3.48
N SER A 106 -39.80 -14.77 2.73
CA SER A 106 -38.51 -14.34 3.31
C SER A 106 -38.62 -13.04 4.09
N ARG A 107 -39.48 -12.11 3.66
CA ARG A 107 -39.78 -10.85 4.37
C ARG A 107 -40.48 -11.03 5.71
N LEU A 108 -41.13 -12.17 5.93
CA LEU A 108 -41.81 -12.49 7.18
C LEU A 108 -40.91 -13.28 8.15
N LEU A 109 -39.86 -13.92 7.63
CA LEU A 109 -38.89 -14.65 8.44
C LEU A 109 -37.86 -13.68 9.02
N ARG A 110 -37.53 -13.85 10.30
CA ARG A 110 -36.46 -13.10 10.95
C ARG A 110 -35.14 -13.86 10.75
N ALA A 111 -34.02 -13.18 10.63
CA ALA A 111 -32.72 -13.84 10.75
C ALA A 111 -32.56 -14.42 12.17
N SER A 112 -31.92 -15.58 12.30
CA SER A 112 -31.61 -16.17 13.60
C SER A 112 -30.75 -15.21 14.44
N ASP A 113 -30.96 -15.21 15.76
CA ASP A 113 -30.23 -14.36 16.70
C ASP A 113 -28.71 -14.59 16.61
N SER A 114 -28.26 -15.82 16.32
CA SER A 114 -26.85 -16.15 16.09
C SER A 114 -26.30 -15.43 14.86
N HIS A 115 -27.05 -15.43 13.76
CA HIS A 115 -26.66 -14.80 12.50
C HIS A 115 -26.63 -13.27 12.62
N VAL A 116 -27.61 -12.67 13.32
CA VAL A 116 -27.61 -11.23 13.61
C VAL A 116 -26.41 -10.86 14.49
N GLN A 117 -26.14 -11.64 15.54
CA GLN A 117 -25.02 -11.40 16.43
C GLN A 117 -23.68 -11.51 15.69
N GLN A 118 -23.51 -12.54 14.84
CA GLN A 118 -22.31 -12.72 14.02
C GLN A 118 -22.12 -11.55 13.05
N HIS A 119 -23.20 -11.06 12.43
CA HIS A 119 -23.13 -9.89 11.56
C HIS A 119 -22.70 -8.64 12.33
N LEU A 120 -23.27 -8.39 13.52
CA LEU A 120 -22.88 -7.28 14.39
C LEU A 120 -21.40 -7.36 14.81
N THR A 121 -20.90 -8.55 15.15
CA THR A 121 -19.48 -8.72 15.50
C THR A 121 -18.58 -8.46 14.30
N ASN A 122 -18.96 -8.93 13.11
CA ASN A 122 -18.18 -8.72 11.88
C ASN A 122 -18.15 -7.23 11.49
N VAL A 123 -19.29 -6.54 11.57
CA VAL A 123 -19.38 -5.09 11.30
C VAL A 123 -18.59 -4.28 12.33
N SER A 124 -18.67 -4.65 13.60
CA SER A 124 -17.87 -4.00 14.65
C SER A 124 -16.38 -4.20 14.43
N HIS A 125 -15.98 -5.42 14.05
CA HIS A 125 -14.59 -5.74 13.74
C HIS A 125 -14.08 -4.96 12.52
N SER A 126 -14.86 -4.90 11.43
CA SER A 126 -14.46 -4.16 10.23
C SER A 126 -14.39 -2.65 10.47
N ALA A 127 -15.31 -2.09 11.26
CA ALA A 127 -15.26 -0.69 11.67
C ALA A 127 -14.00 -0.37 12.49
N ASN A 128 -13.63 -1.25 13.42
CA ASN A 128 -12.42 -1.09 14.22
C ASN A 128 -11.15 -1.16 13.36
N LEU A 129 -11.07 -2.13 12.43
CA LEU A 129 -9.95 -2.21 11.49
C LEU A 129 -9.83 -0.95 10.61
N ALA A 130 -10.95 -0.45 10.08
CA ALA A 130 -10.96 0.78 9.29
C ALA A 130 -10.47 1.98 10.11
N LEU A 131 -10.90 2.09 11.37
CA LEU A 131 -10.43 3.12 12.29
C LEU A 131 -8.92 3.02 12.55
N ASP A 132 -8.40 1.82 12.76
CA ASP A 132 -6.97 1.61 13.00
C ASP A 132 -6.12 1.92 11.76
N CYS A 133 -6.61 1.59 10.55
CA CYS A 133 -5.97 2.01 9.31
C CYS A 133 -5.89 3.54 9.18
N VAL A 134 -6.97 4.26 9.53
CA VAL A 134 -6.98 5.73 9.52
C VAL A 134 -6.01 6.29 10.55
N LYS A 135 -6.00 5.76 11.78
CA LYS A 135 -5.05 6.18 12.82
C LYS A 135 -3.60 5.96 12.39
N ALA A 136 -3.28 4.80 11.81
CA ALA A 136 -1.94 4.51 11.30
C ALA A 136 -1.54 5.50 10.20
N SER A 137 -2.43 5.73 9.23
CA SER A 137 -2.19 6.70 8.15
C SER A 137 -1.96 8.12 8.70
N MET A 138 -2.75 8.54 9.69
CA MET A 138 -2.57 9.83 10.35
C MET A 138 -1.20 9.95 11.04
N ALA A 139 -0.74 8.88 11.68
CA ALA A 139 0.59 8.84 12.30
C ALA A 139 1.69 8.97 11.23
N ASP A 140 1.57 8.27 10.10
CA ASP A 140 2.52 8.36 8.99
C ASP A 140 2.59 9.78 8.41
N TYR A 141 1.44 10.45 8.24
CA TYR A 141 1.40 11.85 7.79
C TYR A 141 2.06 12.80 8.79
N GLN A 142 1.90 12.57 10.10
CA GLN A 142 2.58 13.36 11.11
C GLN A 142 4.09 13.17 11.03
N GLN A 143 4.56 11.94 10.86
CA GLN A 143 5.99 11.65 10.68
C GLN A 143 6.54 12.36 9.44
N LEU A 144 5.86 12.24 8.30
CA LEU A 144 6.25 12.91 7.05
C LEU A 144 6.34 14.44 7.21
N ARG A 145 5.43 15.02 8.00
CA ARG A 145 5.43 16.45 8.29
C ARG A 145 6.66 16.87 9.09
N GLU A 146 7.06 16.07 10.08
CA GLU A 146 8.27 16.34 10.86
C GLU A 146 9.54 16.15 10.04
N ASP A 147 9.57 15.15 9.18
CA ASP A 147 10.68 14.93 8.24
C ASP A 147 10.83 16.11 7.28
N TRP A 148 9.72 16.61 6.75
CA TRP A 148 9.74 17.79 5.87
C TRP A 148 10.28 19.03 6.57
N LYS A 149 9.90 19.26 7.83
CA LYS A 149 10.47 20.36 8.64
C LYS A 149 11.97 20.15 8.88
N ALA A 150 12.41 18.91 9.10
CA ALA A 150 13.82 18.61 9.29
C ALA A 150 14.64 18.88 8.02
N ILE A 151 14.10 18.52 6.86
CA ILE A 151 14.71 18.86 5.56
C ILE A 151 14.80 20.38 5.40
N GLY A 152 13.73 21.13 5.72
CA GLY A 152 13.74 22.60 5.71
C GLY A 152 14.87 23.18 6.56
N ARG A 153 14.98 22.76 7.83
CA ARG A 153 16.08 23.21 8.73
C ARG A 153 17.46 22.92 8.15
N ARG A 154 17.65 21.79 7.48
CA ARG A 154 18.92 21.43 6.83
C ARG A 154 19.22 22.31 5.62
N MET A 155 18.20 22.64 4.82
CA MET A 155 18.35 23.57 3.70
C MET A 155 18.74 24.97 4.19
N ASP A 156 18.09 25.47 5.23
CA ASP A 156 18.39 26.78 5.82
C ASP A 156 19.83 26.84 6.35
N ALA A 157 20.28 25.78 7.03
CA ALA A 157 21.67 25.67 7.50
C ALA A 157 22.67 25.64 6.34
N HIS A 158 22.33 24.91 5.26
CA HIS A 158 23.14 24.88 4.06
C HIS A 158 23.14 26.22 3.31
N GLU A 159 22.11 27.06 3.40
CA GLU A 159 22.12 28.41 2.81
C GLU A 159 22.93 29.40 3.65
N ALA A 160 22.94 29.25 4.97
CA ALA A 160 23.73 30.08 5.88
C ALA A 160 25.25 29.89 5.68
N THR A 161 25.68 28.67 5.34
CA THR A 161 27.12 28.34 5.24
C THR A 161 27.83 29.04 4.06
N PRO A 162 27.28 29.09 2.83
CA PRO A 162 27.79 29.90 1.72
C PRO A 162 27.78 31.39 2.00
N LYS A 163 26.77 31.90 2.74
CA LYS A 163 26.73 33.32 3.10
C LYS A 163 27.85 33.69 4.07
N ASP A 164 28.14 32.82 5.04
CA ASP A 164 29.22 33.04 5.98
C ASP A 164 30.59 32.90 5.33
N THR A 165 30.81 31.83 4.55
CA THR A 165 32.06 31.67 3.78
C THR A 165 32.25 32.80 2.75
N GLY A 166 31.18 33.26 2.10
CA GLY A 166 31.23 34.42 1.21
C GLY A 166 31.67 35.70 1.92
N LYS A 167 31.20 35.93 3.15
CA LYS A 167 31.68 37.05 3.99
C LYS A 167 33.15 36.87 4.37
N GLN A 168 33.55 35.68 4.80
CA GLN A 168 34.93 35.39 5.18
C GLN A 168 35.91 35.57 4.00
N ILE A 169 35.52 35.13 2.80
CA ILE A 169 36.30 35.32 1.57
C ILE A 169 36.39 36.81 1.23
N SER A 170 35.27 37.55 1.30
CA SER A 170 35.26 38.99 1.00
C SER A 170 36.19 39.77 1.93
N GLU A 171 36.15 39.46 3.23
CA GLU A 171 37.05 40.05 4.23
C GLU A 171 38.51 39.68 3.96
N SER A 172 38.79 38.41 3.66
CA SER A 172 40.15 37.95 3.33
C SER A 172 40.70 38.66 2.09
N MET A 173 39.86 38.86 1.06
CA MET A 173 40.23 39.56 -0.16
C MET A 173 40.56 41.04 0.11
N ARG A 174 39.82 41.70 1.01
CA ARG A 174 40.10 43.09 1.40
C ARG A 174 41.51 43.24 1.97
N VAL A 175 41.90 42.35 2.89
CA VAL A 175 43.25 42.34 3.48
C VAL A 175 44.32 42.14 2.41
N VAL A 176 44.08 41.26 1.43
CA VAL A 176 45.02 41.03 0.32
C VAL A 176 45.17 42.29 -0.54
N VAL A 177 44.07 42.99 -0.85
CA VAL A 177 44.10 44.23 -1.64
C VAL A 177 44.87 45.32 -0.90
N GLU A 178 44.61 45.52 0.39
CA GLU A 178 45.34 46.49 1.21
C GLU A 178 46.86 46.19 1.24
N ALA A 179 47.23 44.90 1.32
CA ALA A 179 48.63 44.49 1.24
C ALA A 179 49.25 44.78 -0.14
N GLN A 180 48.51 44.54 -1.22
CA GLN A 180 48.95 44.84 -2.59
C GLN A 180 49.15 46.34 -2.81
N GLU A 181 48.25 47.19 -2.30
CA GLU A 181 48.37 48.64 -2.36
C GLU A 181 49.59 49.15 -1.58
N SER A 182 49.84 48.59 -0.38
CA SER A 182 51.04 48.88 0.41
C SER A 182 52.34 48.50 -0.30
N ILE A 183 52.37 47.32 -0.96
CA ILE A 183 53.50 46.88 -1.77
C ILE A 183 53.70 47.83 -2.96
N ALA A 184 52.64 48.17 -3.69
CA ALA A 184 52.69 49.08 -4.82
C ALA A 184 53.22 50.47 -4.43
N ALA A 185 52.74 51.03 -3.31
CA ALA A 185 53.23 52.29 -2.76
C ALA A 185 54.73 52.21 -2.38
N THR A 186 55.17 51.09 -1.80
CA THR A 186 56.57 50.86 -1.46
C THR A 186 57.46 50.78 -2.71
N ILE A 187 57.00 50.14 -3.78
CA ILE A 187 57.73 50.06 -5.05
C ILE A 187 57.84 51.45 -5.69
N LEU A 188 56.74 52.20 -5.76
CA LEU A 188 56.71 53.55 -6.33
C LEU A 188 57.66 54.51 -5.58
N THR A 189 57.66 54.45 -4.24
CA THR A 189 58.58 55.28 -3.42
C THR A 189 60.05 54.89 -3.57
N ARG A 190 60.37 53.60 -3.76
CA ARG A 190 61.73 53.14 -4.08
C ARG A 190 62.18 53.62 -5.47
N HIS A 191 61.28 53.62 -6.44
CA HIS A 191 61.55 54.11 -7.79
C HIS A 191 61.77 55.62 -7.81
N SER A 192 60.92 56.40 -7.11
CA SER A 192 61.08 57.86 -7.02
C SER A 192 62.31 58.30 -6.22
N SER A 193 62.82 57.45 -5.31
CA SER A 193 64.06 57.70 -4.56
C SER A 193 65.33 57.25 -5.30
N GLY A 194 65.25 56.90 -6.59
CA GLY A 194 66.41 56.71 -7.47
C GLY A 194 67.19 55.40 -7.28
N ARG A 195 66.69 54.45 -6.49
CA ARG A 195 67.27 53.09 -6.43
C ARG A 195 66.74 52.26 -7.60
N GLN A 196 67.43 52.35 -8.73
CA GLN A 196 67.10 51.64 -9.96
C GLN A 196 67.27 50.11 -9.77
N LEU A 197 66.24 49.32 -10.09
CA LEU A 197 66.19 47.84 -10.10
C LEU A 197 67.15 47.17 -11.12
N ALA A 198 68.09 47.92 -11.69
CA ALA A 198 68.94 47.48 -12.80
C ALA A 198 69.82 46.26 -12.46
N CYS A 199 70.27 46.12 -11.22
CA CYS A 199 71.11 44.99 -10.80
C CYS A 199 70.31 43.68 -10.69
N SER A 200 69.05 43.74 -10.28
CA SER A 200 68.18 42.55 -10.19
C SER A 200 67.72 42.06 -11.56
N ASP A 201 67.42 42.97 -12.49
CA ASP A 201 66.97 42.56 -13.83
C ASP A 201 68.10 41.91 -14.65
N GLU A 202 69.34 42.38 -14.50
CA GLU A 202 70.50 41.73 -15.11
C GLU A 202 70.84 40.39 -14.45
N ALA A 203 70.70 40.26 -13.12
CA ALA A 203 70.86 38.99 -12.44
C ALA A 203 69.81 37.95 -12.89
N ILE A 204 68.54 38.36 -13.07
CA ILE A 204 67.47 37.50 -13.57
C ILE A 204 67.74 37.06 -15.02
N LYS A 205 68.18 37.99 -15.88
CA LYS A 205 68.54 37.69 -17.27
C LYS A 205 69.73 36.73 -17.37
N MET A 206 70.74 36.93 -16.52
CA MET A 206 71.92 36.05 -16.43
C MET A 206 71.55 34.63 -16.01
N ILE A 207 70.74 34.48 -14.94
CA ILE A 207 70.28 33.17 -14.45
C ILE A 207 69.41 32.46 -15.51
N LYS A 208 68.54 33.21 -16.19
CA LYS A 208 67.70 32.68 -17.28
C LYS A 208 68.53 32.14 -18.44
N ASN A 209 69.60 32.83 -18.83
CA ASN A 209 70.50 32.39 -19.90
C ASN A 209 71.29 31.13 -19.49
N MET A 210 71.76 31.03 -18.25
CA MET A 210 72.46 29.83 -17.75
C MET A 210 71.59 28.56 -17.76
N LEU A 211 70.28 28.73 -17.55
CA LEU A 211 69.32 27.63 -17.55
C LEU A 211 68.86 27.24 -18.97
N ALA A 212 69.19 28.02 -20.00
CA ALA A 212 68.66 27.85 -21.36
C ALA A 212 69.08 26.53 -22.03
N ASP A 213 70.23 25.97 -21.66
CA ASP A 213 70.78 24.73 -22.25
C ASP A 213 70.63 23.49 -21.35
N LYS A 214 70.02 23.63 -20.16
CA LYS A 214 69.85 22.53 -19.20
C LYS A 214 68.56 21.75 -19.45
N VAL A 215 68.53 20.46 -19.13
CA VAL A 215 67.33 19.60 -19.28
C VAL A 215 66.23 20.05 -18.28
N PRO A 216 64.92 19.98 -18.60
CA PRO A 216 63.86 20.54 -17.76
C PRO A 216 63.88 20.14 -16.27
N VAL A 217 64.26 18.89 -15.97
CA VAL A 217 64.39 18.39 -14.59
C VAL A 217 65.48 19.14 -13.81
N GLN A 218 66.59 19.47 -14.46
CA GLN A 218 67.69 20.21 -13.86
C GLN A 218 67.32 21.68 -13.61
N ARG A 219 66.53 22.28 -14.51
CA ARG A 219 66.03 23.66 -14.34
C ARG A 219 65.11 23.78 -13.13
N TYR A 220 64.20 22.81 -12.97
CA TYR A 220 63.29 22.75 -11.82
C TYR A 220 64.07 22.63 -10.50
N ARG A 221 65.06 21.73 -10.44
CA ARG A 221 65.90 21.53 -9.24
C ARG A 221 66.68 22.79 -8.86
N PHE A 222 67.32 23.44 -9.82
CA PHE A 222 68.06 24.68 -9.58
C PHE A 222 67.15 25.82 -9.13
N THR A 223 65.97 25.95 -9.75
CA THR A 223 64.97 26.97 -9.37
C THR A 223 64.44 26.72 -7.96
N LYS A 224 64.22 25.44 -7.59
CA LYS A 224 63.82 25.05 -6.23
C LYS A 224 64.90 25.45 -5.22
N TRP A 225 66.16 25.15 -5.50
CA TRP A 225 67.28 25.51 -4.61
C TRP A 225 67.39 27.03 -4.39
N LEU A 226 67.30 27.82 -5.46
CA LEU A 226 67.28 29.29 -5.37
C LEU A 226 66.09 29.83 -4.55
N ALA A 227 64.95 29.13 -4.56
CA ALA A 227 63.76 29.54 -3.81
C ALA A 227 63.81 29.11 -2.33
N THR A 228 64.51 28.02 -1.99
CA THR A 228 64.60 27.50 -0.62
C THR A 228 65.75 28.09 0.19
N GLU A 229 66.84 28.51 -0.45
CA GLU A 229 67.98 29.12 0.24
C GLU A 229 68.03 30.65 0.07
N PRO A 230 67.84 31.42 1.15
CA PRO A 230 67.74 32.89 1.07
C PRO A 230 68.96 33.61 0.50
N ASN A 231 70.13 32.96 0.56
CA ASN A 231 71.42 33.53 0.14
C ASN A 231 71.96 32.92 -1.16
N ALA A 232 71.32 31.89 -1.71
CA ALA A 232 71.82 31.16 -2.87
C ALA A 232 71.96 32.05 -4.11
N ALA A 233 70.95 32.85 -4.42
CA ALA A 233 70.98 33.78 -5.55
C ALA A 233 72.13 34.80 -5.44
N THR A 234 72.40 35.29 -4.22
CA THR A 234 73.46 36.28 -3.98
C THR A 234 74.85 35.65 -4.04
N MET A 235 75.02 34.41 -3.56
CA MET A 235 76.28 33.67 -3.70
C MET A 235 76.61 33.39 -5.17
N VAL A 236 75.66 32.83 -5.93
CA VAL A 236 75.83 32.51 -7.35
C VAL A 236 76.19 33.76 -8.16
N PHE A 237 75.55 34.89 -7.87
CA PHE A 237 75.81 36.15 -8.55
C PHE A 237 77.22 36.71 -8.29
N ARG A 238 77.80 36.43 -7.12
CA ARG A 238 79.13 36.95 -6.73
C ARG A 238 80.30 36.05 -7.13
N MET A 239 80.05 34.81 -7.55
CA MET A 239 81.08 33.89 -8.02
C MET A 239 81.58 34.27 -9.41
N ASP A 240 82.83 33.91 -9.73
CA ASP A 240 83.32 33.94 -11.11
C ASP A 240 82.68 32.82 -11.93
N ASP A 241 82.73 32.95 -13.26
CA ASP A 241 82.00 32.05 -14.16
C ASP A 241 82.42 30.58 -14.02
N LYS A 242 83.69 30.30 -13.73
CA LYS A 242 84.19 28.92 -13.57
C LYS A 242 83.74 28.29 -12.25
N SER A 243 83.82 29.04 -11.15
CA SER A 243 83.32 28.60 -9.85
C SER A 243 81.81 28.37 -9.87
N ARG A 244 81.08 29.25 -10.57
CA ARG A 244 79.63 29.14 -10.74
C ARG A 244 79.21 27.91 -11.54
N GLU A 245 79.89 27.62 -12.66
CA GLU A 245 79.63 26.42 -13.45
C GLU A 245 79.95 25.12 -12.68
N TYR A 246 81.01 25.12 -11.87
CA TYR A 246 81.36 23.99 -11.02
C TYR A 246 80.29 23.73 -9.96
N GLU A 247 79.83 24.76 -9.26
CA GLU A 247 78.86 24.62 -8.17
C GLU A 247 77.47 24.19 -8.68
N VAL A 248 77.04 24.76 -9.81
CA VAL A 248 75.81 24.34 -10.51
C VAL A 248 75.94 22.90 -11.00
N SER A 249 77.11 22.49 -11.50
CA SER A 249 77.31 21.11 -11.97
C SER A 249 77.37 20.10 -10.82
N GLN A 250 77.97 20.45 -9.67
CA GLN A 250 77.98 19.62 -8.46
C GLN A 250 76.56 19.38 -7.94
N TYR A 251 75.74 20.43 -7.82
CA TYR A 251 74.35 20.30 -7.38
C TYR A 251 73.47 19.51 -8.35
N LEU A 252 73.77 19.55 -9.65
CA LEU A 252 73.04 18.77 -10.66
C LEU A 252 73.51 17.32 -10.77
N LEU A 253 74.71 16.98 -10.32
CA LEU A 253 75.30 15.62 -10.36
C LEU A 253 75.14 14.83 -9.05
N ALA A 254 74.95 15.49 -7.91
CA ALA A 254 74.94 14.86 -6.58
C ALA A 254 73.83 13.81 -6.35
N ASP A 255 72.84 13.70 -7.24
CA ASP A 255 71.62 12.93 -7.01
C ASP A 255 71.35 11.81 -8.04
N ASN A 256 72.39 11.38 -8.78
CA ASN A 256 72.33 10.09 -9.49
C ASN A 256 72.54 8.89 -8.56
N SER A 257 72.68 9.12 -7.24
CA SER A 257 72.95 8.09 -6.23
C SER A 257 71.70 7.63 -5.47
N ASP A 258 70.62 8.42 -5.44
CA ASP A 258 69.46 8.15 -4.56
C ASP A 258 68.21 7.70 -5.34
N SER A 259 68.41 7.06 -6.49
CA SER A 259 67.33 6.43 -7.24
C SER A 259 67.39 4.90 -7.12
N ASP A 260 67.43 4.38 -5.89
CA ASP A 260 67.00 3.02 -5.54
C ASP A 260 66.62 3.01 -4.05
N GLY A 261 65.35 3.27 -3.74
CA GLY A 261 64.92 3.27 -2.34
C GLY A 261 63.51 3.80 -2.06
N ASN A 262 62.51 3.15 -2.65
CA ASN A 262 61.13 2.99 -2.16
C ASN A 262 60.32 4.23 -1.73
#